data_AF-A0A2D4F9U2-F1
#
_entry.id   AF-A0A2D4F9U2-F1
#
_cell.length_a   1.000
_cell.length_b   1.000
_cell.length_c   1.000
_cell.angle_alpha   90.00
_cell.angle_beta   90.00
_cell.angle_gamma   90.00
#
_symmetry.space_group_name_H-M   'P 1'
#
loop_
_entity.id
_entity.type
_entity.pdbx_description
1 polymer ?
#
loop_
_entity_poly.entity_id
_entity_poly.type
_entity_poly.pdbx_seq_one_letter_code
_entity_poly.pdbx_strand_id
1 'polypeptide(L)'
;SRLKKSAGLPSTSALLLLPFPGAGGGNISRRKFLFGRGLLGSLPLAAMPVFHTRTIESILEPVAQQISHLVIMHEEGEVDGKAIPDLASPVAAVRDAVSNLVRVGKETVQTTEDQILKRDMPPAFIKVENACTKLVQATQMLQTDPYSVPARDYLIDGSRGILSGTSDLLLTFDEAEVRKIIRVCKGILEYLTVAEVVETMEDLVTYTKNLGPGMTKMAKMIDERQQELTHQEHRVMLVNSMNTVKDLLPVLISAMKIFVTTKNSQNQGIEEALKNRKFTVDKMSTEINEIIRVLQLTSWDEDAWASKKDTEAMKRALALIDSKMNQAKGWLRDPTAPAGDAGEQAIRQILEEAGNVGEL
;
A
#
# COMPACT_ATOMS: atom_id res chain seq x y z
N SER A 1 14.14 -2.26 -7.30
CA SER A 1 15.44 -2.43 -8.01
C SER A 1 15.42 -3.42 -9.19
N ARG A 2 14.65 -4.53 -9.17
CA ARG A 2 14.52 -5.46 -10.32
C ARG A 2 13.72 -4.90 -11.51
N LEU A 3 12.72 -4.04 -11.29
CA LEU A 3 11.99 -3.33 -12.36
C LEU A 3 12.91 -2.37 -13.15
N LYS A 4 13.77 -1.59 -12.47
CA LYS A 4 14.81 -0.78 -13.13
C LYS A 4 15.80 -1.61 -13.97
N LYS A 5 16.13 -2.83 -13.54
CA LYS A 5 17.08 -3.73 -14.23
C LYS A 5 16.45 -4.61 -15.33
N SER A 6 15.16 -4.95 -15.22
CA SER A 6 14.47 -5.84 -16.18
C SER A 6 13.65 -5.07 -17.22
N ALA A 7 13.18 -3.86 -16.91
CA ALA A 7 12.28 -3.14 -17.80
C ALA A 7 13.00 -2.44 -18.96
N GLY A 8 14.33 -2.28 -18.91
CA GLY A 8 15.06 -1.49 -19.91
C GLY A 8 14.37 -0.15 -20.20
N LEU A 9 13.68 0.40 -19.20
CA LEU A 9 13.00 1.69 -19.33
C LEU A 9 14.11 2.70 -19.62
N PRO A 10 13.96 3.50 -20.69
CA PRO A 10 14.99 4.47 -21.04
C PRO A 10 15.26 5.33 -19.80
N SER A 11 16.52 5.77 -19.65
CA SER A 11 16.80 6.97 -18.87
C SER A 11 15.71 7.99 -19.21
N THR A 12 15.12 8.58 -18.19
CA THR A 12 14.09 9.64 -18.23
C THR A 12 14.28 10.64 -19.37
N SER A 13 15.51 10.79 -19.86
CA SER A 13 15.97 11.45 -21.08
C SER A 13 15.14 11.24 -22.36
N ALA A 14 14.56 10.06 -22.63
CA ALA A 14 13.84 9.85 -23.90
C ALA A 14 12.44 10.50 -23.96
N LEU A 15 11.79 10.63 -22.79
CA LEU A 15 10.56 11.42 -22.61
C LEU A 15 10.85 12.91 -22.38
N LEU A 16 12.12 13.29 -22.19
CA LEU A 16 12.56 14.66 -21.88
C LEU A 16 12.94 15.49 -23.12
N LEU A 17 12.86 14.94 -24.34
CA LEU A 17 13.33 15.61 -25.57
C LEU A 17 12.18 16.17 -26.41
N LEU A 18 11.31 16.94 -25.77
CA LEU A 18 10.49 17.95 -26.45
C LEU A 18 11.15 19.32 -26.21
N PRO A 19 12.00 19.83 -27.12
CA PRO A 19 12.48 21.19 -27.03
C PRO A 19 11.34 22.10 -27.49
N PHE A 20 10.53 22.61 -26.56
CA PHE A 20 9.61 23.71 -26.86
C PHE A 20 10.34 25.05 -26.68
N PRO A 21 10.42 25.91 -27.70
CA PRO A 21 11.02 27.23 -27.56
C PRO A 21 10.05 28.14 -26.81
N GLY A 22 10.32 28.42 -25.54
CA GLY A 22 9.46 29.34 -24.77
C GLY A 22 9.56 29.22 -23.25
N ALA A 23 10.74 28.91 -22.69
CA ALA A 23 10.95 29.04 -21.25
C ALA A 23 11.16 30.52 -20.88
N GLY A 24 10.09 31.31 -20.92
CA GLY A 24 10.02 32.65 -20.33
C GLY A 24 9.26 32.57 -19.02
N GLY A 25 9.95 32.78 -17.89
CA GLY A 25 9.37 32.71 -16.56
C GLY A 25 8.14 33.60 -16.40
N GLY A 26 7.02 32.99 -16.03
CA GLY A 26 5.79 33.71 -15.71
C GLY A 26 4.88 32.82 -14.86
N ASN A 27 4.58 33.27 -13.63
CA ASN A 27 3.55 32.71 -12.77
C ASN A 27 2.20 32.73 -13.50
N ILE A 28 1.74 31.60 -14.04
CA ILE A 28 0.42 31.50 -14.67
C ILE A 28 -0.59 31.00 -13.63
N SER A 29 -1.50 31.91 -13.29
CA SER A 29 -2.58 31.76 -12.31
C SER A 29 -3.50 30.57 -12.61
N ARG A 30 -3.75 29.78 -11.55
CA ARG A 30 -4.74 28.71 -11.45
C ARG A 30 -6.13 29.17 -11.93
N ARG A 31 -6.62 28.65 -13.06
CA ARG A 31 -8.05 28.63 -13.40
C ARG A 31 -8.50 27.21 -13.77
N LYS A 32 -9.76 26.95 -13.38
CA LYS A 32 -10.41 25.67 -13.12
C LYS A 32 -10.70 24.87 -14.41
N PHE A 33 -10.38 23.58 -14.42
CA PHE A 33 -10.86 22.63 -15.44
C PHE A 33 -11.51 21.39 -14.82
N LEU A 34 -12.64 20.97 -15.42
CA LEU A 34 -13.49 19.86 -15.03
C LEU A 34 -13.02 18.57 -15.73
N PHE A 35 -12.59 17.57 -14.96
CA PHE A 35 -12.36 16.20 -15.45
C PHE A 35 -13.60 15.32 -15.19
N GLY A 36 -14.05 14.62 -16.24
CA GLY A 36 -15.17 13.69 -16.21
C GLY A 36 -14.88 12.39 -15.47
N ARG A 37 -15.94 11.85 -14.84
CA ARG A 37 -15.99 10.74 -13.88
C ARG A 37 -15.39 9.41 -14.37
N GLY A 38 -14.46 8.88 -13.59
CA GLY A 38 -14.02 7.49 -13.59
C GLY A 38 -12.66 7.33 -12.91
N LEU A 39 -12.65 6.83 -11.68
CA LEU A 39 -11.48 6.52 -10.81
C LEU A 39 -10.78 7.64 -10.03
N LEU A 40 -11.05 8.92 -10.28
CA LEU A 40 -10.65 10.01 -9.36
C LEU A 40 -11.91 10.62 -8.72
N GLY A 41 -12.43 9.92 -7.71
CA GLY A 41 -13.49 10.46 -6.86
C GLY A 41 -12.98 11.68 -6.11
N SER A 42 -13.60 12.83 -6.38
CA SER A 42 -13.70 14.01 -5.48
C SER A 42 -12.47 14.31 -4.61
N LEU A 43 -11.29 14.47 -5.21
CA LEU A 43 -10.15 15.07 -4.52
C LEU A 43 -10.09 16.57 -4.84
N PRO A 44 -9.98 17.46 -3.83
CA PRO A 44 -9.90 18.89 -4.06
C PRO A 44 -8.62 19.24 -4.82
N LEU A 45 -8.80 19.98 -5.92
CA LEU A 45 -7.99 20.96 -6.70
C LEU A 45 -6.48 21.23 -6.39
N ALA A 46 -5.77 20.42 -5.61
CA ALA A 46 -4.37 20.62 -5.22
C ALA A 46 -3.55 19.32 -5.10
N ALA A 47 -4.18 18.14 -5.16
CA ALA A 47 -3.43 16.89 -5.07
C ALA A 47 -2.86 16.52 -6.44
N MET A 48 -1.54 16.60 -6.60
CA MET A 48 -0.87 15.71 -7.55
C MET A 48 -1.35 14.28 -7.26
N PRO A 49 -1.48 13.41 -8.28
CA PRO A 49 -1.85 12.03 -8.02
C PRO A 49 -0.85 11.44 -7.00
N VAL A 50 -1.32 11.17 -5.78
CA VAL A 50 -0.46 10.63 -4.74
C VAL A 50 -0.25 9.17 -5.08
N PHE A 51 0.91 8.88 -5.64
CA PHE A 51 1.30 7.52 -5.98
C PHE A 51 1.79 6.83 -4.70
N HIS A 52 1.31 5.62 -4.43
CA HIS A 52 1.62 4.92 -3.17
C HIS A 52 3.02 4.29 -3.14
N THR A 53 3.74 4.29 -4.28
CA THR A 53 5.14 3.88 -4.33
C THR A 53 6.03 4.87 -5.08
N ARG A 54 7.29 4.99 -4.63
CA ARG A 54 8.32 5.85 -5.23
C ARG A 54 8.61 5.47 -6.68
N THR A 55 8.54 4.18 -7.00
CA THR A 55 8.74 3.71 -8.38
C THR A 55 7.63 4.25 -9.29
N ILE A 56 6.36 4.14 -8.89
CA ILE A 56 5.23 4.66 -9.66
C ILE A 56 5.33 6.18 -9.78
N GLU A 57 5.58 6.87 -8.67
CA GLU A 57 5.78 8.32 -8.63
C GLU A 57 6.88 8.78 -9.60
N SER A 58 8.06 8.15 -9.55
CA SER A 58 9.20 8.54 -10.40
C SER A 58 8.94 8.36 -11.89
N ILE A 59 8.01 7.48 -12.28
CA ILE A 59 7.67 7.22 -13.67
C ILE A 59 6.53 8.15 -14.14
N LEU A 60 5.48 8.32 -13.32
CA LEU A 60 4.27 9.02 -13.74
C LEU A 60 4.33 10.52 -13.51
N GLU A 61 5.07 11.00 -12.52
CA GLU A 61 5.21 12.44 -12.25
C GLU A 61 5.69 13.26 -13.48
N PRO A 62 6.81 12.91 -14.15
CA PRO A 62 7.25 13.67 -15.32
C PRO A 62 6.25 13.58 -16.49
N VAL A 63 5.55 12.45 -16.63
CA VAL A 63 4.54 12.25 -17.67
C VAL A 63 3.30 13.12 -17.40
N ALA A 64 2.85 13.17 -16.15
CA ALA A 64 1.70 13.97 -15.73
C ALA A 64 1.96 15.48 -15.89
N GLN A 65 3.17 15.95 -15.60
CA GLN A 65 3.57 17.35 -15.80
C GLN A 65 3.52 17.75 -17.27
N GLN A 66 4.05 16.90 -18.17
CA GLN A 66 4.02 17.16 -19.61
C GLN A 66 2.60 17.20 -20.16
N ILE A 67 1.72 16.30 -19.70
CA ILE A 67 0.32 16.27 -20.12
C ILE A 67 -0.42 17.50 -19.62
N SER A 68 -0.14 17.93 -18.38
CA SER A 68 -0.72 19.17 -17.84
C SER A 68 -0.32 20.37 -18.71
N HIS A 69 0.95 20.47 -19.10
CA HIS A 69 1.41 21.53 -20.00
C HIS A 69 0.75 21.44 -21.39
N LEU A 70 0.57 20.25 -21.92
CA LEU A 70 -0.09 20.03 -23.21
C LEU A 70 -1.59 20.41 -23.19
N VAL A 71 -2.27 20.14 -22.07
CA VAL A 71 -3.65 20.58 -21.84
C VAL A 71 -3.73 22.10 -21.78
N ILE A 72 -2.82 22.77 -21.05
CA ILE A 72 -2.75 24.23 -20.99
C ILE A 72 -2.51 24.83 -22.38
N MET A 73 -1.56 24.27 -23.15
CA MET A 73 -1.29 24.74 -24.53
C MET A 73 -2.49 24.55 -25.47
N HIS A 74 -3.31 23.51 -25.28
CA HIS A 74 -4.55 23.35 -26.05
C HIS A 74 -5.55 24.45 -25.70
N GLU A 75 -5.77 24.69 -24.40
CA GLU A 75 -6.69 25.72 -23.91
C GLU A 75 -6.26 27.12 -24.38
N GLU A 76 -4.98 27.46 -24.25
CA GLU A 76 -4.42 28.73 -24.74
C GLU A 76 -4.41 28.81 -26.26
N GLY A 77 -4.13 27.69 -26.94
CA GLY A 77 -4.11 27.63 -28.39
C GLY A 77 -5.50 27.77 -29.01
N GLU A 78 -6.57 27.34 -28.35
CA GLU A 78 -7.96 27.56 -28.80
C GLU A 78 -8.36 29.02 -28.66
N VAL A 79 -7.86 29.70 -27.63
CA VAL A 79 -8.17 31.12 -27.35
C VAL A 79 -7.32 32.07 -28.20
N ASP A 80 -6.02 31.80 -28.35
CA ASP A 80 -5.06 32.66 -29.05
C ASP A 80 -4.88 32.30 -30.53
N GLY A 81 -5.46 31.17 -30.98
CA GLY A 81 -5.31 30.69 -32.36
C GLY A 81 -3.87 30.40 -32.75
N LYS A 82 -3.05 29.89 -31.83
CA LYS A 82 -1.62 29.56 -32.08
C LYS A 82 -1.49 28.18 -32.75
N ALA A 83 -0.57 28.06 -33.71
CA ALA A 83 -0.24 26.78 -34.34
C ALA A 83 0.48 25.84 -33.36
N ILE A 84 0.15 24.54 -33.40
CA ILE A 84 0.93 23.53 -32.68
C ILE A 84 2.19 23.20 -33.52
N PRO A 85 3.39 23.14 -32.92
CA PRO A 85 4.61 22.78 -33.63
C PRO A 85 4.60 21.31 -34.07
N ASP A 86 5.51 20.91 -34.96
CA ASP A 86 5.62 19.52 -35.39
C ASP A 86 5.94 18.58 -34.22
N LEU A 87 5.06 17.59 -34.00
CA LEU A 87 5.15 16.61 -32.92
C LEU A 87 5.64 15.24 -33.41
N ALA A 88 6.05 15.08 -34.67
CA ALA A 88 6.44 13.80 -35.26
C ALA A 88 7.55 13.08 -34.49
N SER A 89 8.67 13.77 -34.27
CA SER A 89 9.81 13.21 -33.52
C SER A 89 9.45 12.90 -32.05
N PRO A 90 8.83 13.82 -31.31
CA PRO A 90 8.32 13.57 -29.95
C PRO A 90 7.38 12.38 -29.81
N VAL A 91 6.37 12.28 -30.68
CA VAL A 91 5.38 11.21 -30.64
C VAL A 91 5.99 9.88 -31.07
N ALA A 92 6.96 9.90 -31.99
CA ALA A 92 7.75 8.71 -32.33
C ALA A 92 8.53 8.18 -31.12
N ALA A 93 9.17 9.05 -30.33
CA ALA A 93 9.85 8.65 -29.11
C ALA A 93 8.89 8.03 -28.08
N VAL A 94 7.70 8.62 -27.89
CA VAL A 94 6.65 8.06 -27.02
C VAL A 94 6.19 6.69 -27.51
N ARG A 95 5.97 6.53 -28.82
CA ARG A 95 5.60 5.25 -29.44
C ARG A 95 6.64 4.18 -29.18
N ASP A 96 7.91 4.50 -29.38
CA ASP A 96 9.00 3.53 -29.21
C ASP A 96 9.14 3.12 -27.74
N ALA A 97 8.97 4.06 -26.80
CA ALA A 97 8.94 3.77 -25.37
C ALA A 97 7.75 2.87 -24.97
N VAL A 98 6.55 3.17 -25.48
CA VAL A 98 5.34 2.36 -25.28
C VAL A 98 5.51 0.96 -25.84
N SER A 99 6.05 0.84 -27.06
CA SER A 99 6.31 -0.44 -27.71
C SER A 99 7.24 -1.31 -26.87
N ASN A 100 8.32 -0.73 -26.33
CA ASN A 100 9.23 -1.43 -25.44
C ASN A 100 8.54 -1.88 -24.13
N LEU A 101 7.76 -1.00 -23.50
CA LEU A 101 7.02 -1.29 -22.28
C LEU A 101 6.03 -2.44 -22.47
N VAL A 102 5.25 -2.40 -23.55
CA VAL A 102 4.27 -3.44 -23.88
C VAL A 102 4.96 -4.75 -24.22
N ARG A 103 6.10 -4.73 -24.95
CA ARG A 103 6.88 -5.93 -25.25
C ARG A 103 7.37 -6.62 -23.98
N VAL A 104 8.04 -5.87 -23.08
CA VAL A 104 8.50 -6.40 -21.78
C VAL A 104 7.33 -6.91 -20.93
N GLY A 105 6.21 -6.19 -20.95
CA GLY A 105 5.00 -6.61 -20.26
C GLY A 105 4.46 -7.93 -20.80
N LYS A 106 4.37 -8.09 -22.13
CA LYS A 106 3.92 -9.33 -22.80
C LYS A 106 4.85 -10.50 -22.48
N GLU A 107 6.17 -10.30 -22.49
CA GLU A 107 7.16 -11.32 -22.07
C GLU A 107 6.96 -11.73 -20.60
N THR A 108 6.67 -10.77 -19.71
CA THR A 108 6.38 -11.04 -18.30
C THR A 108 5.10 -11.86 -18.13
N VAL A 109 4.04 -11.50 -18.86
CA VAL A 109 2.75 -12.22 -18.83
C VAL A 109 2.88 -13.66 -19.32
N GLN A 110 3.73 -13.90 -20.32
CA GLN A 110 3.96 -15.26 -20.83
C GLN A 110 4.70 -16.15 -19.84
N THR A 111 5.67 -15.59 -19.10
CA THR A 111 6.55 -16.35 -18.20
C THR A 111 6.06 -16.44 -16.76
N THR A 112 5.11 -15.59 -16.36
CA THR A 112 4.56 -15.61 -14.99
C THR A 112 3.61 -16.79 -14.74
N GLU A 113 3.53 -17.23 -13.50
CA GLU A 113 2.51 -18.18 -13.03
C GLU A 113 1.30 -17.48 -12.37
N ASP A 114 1.40 -16.16 -12.13
CA ASP A 114 0.34 -15.36 -11.52
C ASP A 114 -0.81 -15.16 -12.51
N GLN A 115 -1.92 -15.86 -12.26
CA GLN A 115 -3.13 -15.82 -13.10
C GLN A 115 -3.82 -14.46 -13.09
N ILE A 116 -3.74 -13.72 -11.98
CA ILE A 116 -4.33 -12.39 -11.87
C ILE A 116 -3.53 -11.44 -12.77
N LEU A 117 -2.19 -11.50 -12.69
CA LEU A 117 -1.32 -10.73 -13.57
C LEU A 117 -1.57 -11.07 -15.06
N LYS A 118 -1.78 -12.34 -15.40
CA LYS A 118 -2.12 -12.76 -16.78
C LYS A 118 -3.44 -12.19 -17.28
N ARG A 119 -4.42 -12.05 -16.40
CA ARG A 119 -5.75 -11.52 -16.73
C ARG A 119 -5.76 -9.99 -16.82
N ASP A 120 -5.06 -9.31 -15.92
CA ASP A 120 -5.22 -7.86 -15.72
C ASP A 120 -4.24 -7.02 -16.54
N MET A 121 -3.11 -7.59 -16.98
CA MET A 121 -2.12 -6.88 -17.82
C MET A 121 -2.59 -6.61 -19.27
N PRO A 122 -3.24 -7.54 -20.00
CA PRO A 122 -3.61 -7.32 -21.39
C PRO A 122 -4.51 -6.09 -21.64
N PRO A 123 -5.55 -5.81 -20.83
CA PRO A 123 -6.34 -4.59 -20.97
C PRO A 123 -5.50 -3.30 -20.85
N ALA A 124 -4.51 -3.29 -19.96
CA ALA A 124 -3.61 -2.15 -19.80
C ALA A 124 -2.76 -1.92 -21.06
N PHE A 125 -2.25 -2.99 -21.70
CA PHE A 125 -1.52 -2.87 -22.97
C PHE A 125 -2.39 -2.27 -24.07
N ILE A 126 -3.61 -2.79 -24.24
CA ILE A 126 -4.55 -2.32 -25.26
C ILE A 126 -4.83 -0.83 -25.08
N LYS A 127 -5.00 -0.38 -23.83
CA LYS A 127 -5.24 1.03 -23.50
C LYS A 127 -4.08 1.92 -23.91
N VAL A 128 -2.84 1.52 -23.62
CA VAL A 128 -1.63 2.29 -23.99
C VAL A 128 -1.40 2.26 -25.52
N GLU A 129 -1.60 1.11 -26.18
CA GLU A 129 -1.47 0.97 -27.65
C GLU A 129 -2.51 1.84 -28.39
N ASN A 130 -3.76 1.86 -27.94
CA ASN A 130 -4.82 2.71 -28.49
C ASN A 130 -4.52 4.19 -28.29
N ALA A 131 -4.03 4.57 -27.10
CA ALA A 131 -3.65 5.94 -26.80
C ALA A 131 -2.49 6.42 -27.68
N CYS A 132 -1.49 5.56 -27.90
CA CYS A 132 -0.39 5.83 -28.81
C CYS A 132 -0.87 6.00 -30.26
N THR A 133 -1.82 5.17 -30.71
CA THR A 133 -2.43 5.30 -32.04
C THR A 133 -3.12 6.66 -32.21
N LYS A 134 -3.86 7.13 -31.20
CA LYS A 134 -4.48 8.47 -31.21
C LYS A 134 -3.43 9.59 -31.31
N LEU A 135 -2.30 9.49 -30.60
CA LEU A 135 -1.21 10.46 -30.69
C LEU A 135 -0.62 10.53 -32.11
N VAL A 136 -0.41 9.38 -32.75
CA VAL A 136 0.10 9.32 -34.13
C VAL A 136 -0.89 9.95 -35.11
N GLN A 137 -2.18 9.66 -34.96
CA GLN A 137 -3.24 10.26 -35.77
C GLN A 137 -3.32 11.78 -35.58
N ALA A 138 -3.29 12.25 -34.33
CA ALA A 138 -3.23 13.68 -34.02
C ALA A 138 -2.05 14.37 -34.71
N THR A 139 -0.89 13.75 -34.66
CA THR A 139 0.33 14.29 -35.29
C THR A 139 0.19 14.42 -36.80
N GLN A 140 -0.37 13.41 -37.48
CA GLN A 140 -0.61 13.46 -38.93
C GLN A 140 -1.62 14.55 -39.32
N MET A 141 -2.67 14.73 -38.51
CA MET A 141 -3.64 15.79 -38.73
C MET A 141 -3.02 17.18 -38.54
N LEU A 142 -2.18 17.36 -37.51
CA LEU A 142 -1.47 18.62 -37.25
C LEU A 142 -0.39 18.95 -38.29
N GLN A 143 0.23 17.94 -38.91
CA GLN A 143 1.13 18.15 -40.05
C GLN A 143 0.40 18.72 -41.28
N THR A 144 -0.88 18.36 -41.45
CA THR A 144 -1.69 18.84 -42.57
C THR A 144 -2.30 20.21 -42.25
N ASP A 145 -2.80 20.38 -41.02
CA ASP A 145 -3.38 21.63 -40.52
C ASP A 145 -2.96 21.87 -39.05
N PRO A 146 -1.97 22.76 -38.81
CA PRO A 146 -1.49 23.10 -37.47
C PRO A 146 -2.53 23.75 -36.54
N TYR A 147 -3.68 24.16 -37.08
CA TYR A 147 -4.78 24.79 -36.34
C TYR A 147 -5.99 23.86 -36.15
N SER A 148 -5.91 22.61 -36.62
CA SER A 148 -6.99 21.63 -36.55
C SER A 148 -7.41 21.34 -35.11
N VAL A 149 -8.58 21.83 -34.71
CA VAL A 149 -9.20 21.56 -33.39
C VAL A 149 -9.41 20.06 -33.15
N PRO A 150 -9.96 19.27 -34.10
CA PRO A 150 -10.10 17.83 -33.92
C PRO A 150 -8.79 17.09 -33.65
N ALA A 151 -7.67 17.57 -34.22
CA ALA A 151 -6.37 16.99 -33.95
C ALA A 151 -5.91 17.24 -32.51
N ARG A 152 -6.28 18.38 -31.91
CA ARG A 152 -5.94 18.69 -30.51
C ARG A 152 -6.73 17.83 -29.53
N ASP A 153 -8.00 17.58 -29.81
CA ASP A 153 -8.81 16.64 -29.02
C ASP A 153 -8.18 15.25 -29.02
N TYR A 154 -7.78 14.75 -30.20
CA TYR A 154 -7.07 13.47 -30.31
C TYR A 154 -5.73 13.46 -29.56
N LEU A 155 -5.01 14.59 -29.56
CA LEU A 155 -3.75 14.74 -28.85
C LEU A 155 -3.97 14.66 -27.32
N ILE A 156 -4.95 15.37 -26.77
CA ILE A 156 -5.30 15.32 -25.35
C ILE A 156 -5.78 13.94 -24.95
N ASP A 157 -6.69 13.35 -25.71
CA ASP A 157 -7.22 12.02 -25.47
C ASP A 157 -6.12 10.96 -25.48
N GLY A 158 -5.21 11.05 -26.46
CA GLY A 158 -4.03 10.19 -26.56
C GLY A 158 -3.12 10.37 -25.35
N SER A 159 -2.78 11.61 -24.99
CA SER A 159 -1.95 11.94 -23.84
C SER A 159 -2.53 11.42 -22.53
N ARG A 160 -3.82 11.68 -22.25
CA ARG A 160 -4.53 11.17 -21.07
C ARG A 160 -4.57 9.64 -21.06
N GLY A 161 -4.80 9.03 -22.23
CA GLY A 161 -4.78 7.58 -22.41
C GLY A 161 -3.42 6.97 -22.08
N ILE A 162 -2.31 7.60 -22.47
CA ILE A 162 -0.95 7.13 -22.14
C ILE A 162 -0.71 7.16 -20.64
N LEU A 163 -1.03 8.27 -19.96
CA LEU A 163 -0.85 8.38 -18.51
C LEU A 163 -1.69 7.34 -17.77
N SER A 164 -2.97 7.25 -18.11
CA SER A 164 -3.89 6.33 -17.45
C SER A 164 -3.52 4.87 -17.72
N GLY A 165 -3.18 4.50 -18.95
CA GLY A 165 -2.77 3.14 -19.28
C GLY A 165 -1.42 2.76 -18.66
N THR A 166 -0.46 3.69 -18.58
CA THR A 166 0.83 3.46 -17.90
C THR A 166 0.62 3.30 -16.40
N SER A 167 -0.28 4.09 -15.80
CA SER A 167 -0.70 3.93 -14.41
C SER A 167 -1.28 2.55 -14.15
N ASP A 168 -2.29 2.12 -14.93
CA ASP A 168 -2.91 0.81 -14.79
C ASP A 168 -1.87 -0.33 -14.89
N LEU A 169 -0.92 -0.20 -15.81
CA LEU A 169 0.15 -1.16 -15.97
C LEU A 169 1.06 -1.25 -14.74
N LEU A 170 1.54 -0.11 -14.25
CA LEU A 170 2.41 -0.06 -13.08
C LEU A 170 1.70 -0.55 -11.81
N LEU A 171 0.41 -0.23 -11.66
CA LEU A 171 -0.43 -0.73 -10.58
C LEU A 171 -0.55 -2.26 -10.63
N THR A 172 -0.81 -2.82 -11.82
CA THR A 172 -0.94 -4.27 -11.99
C THR A 172 0.36 -5.00 -11.63
N PHE A 173 1.52 -4.42 -11.98
CA PHE A 173 2.82 -4.92 -11.55
C PHE A 173 3.01 -4.85 -10.03
N ASP A 174 2.66 -3.71 -9.43
CA ASP A 174 2.79 -3.49 -7.99
C ASP A 174 1.96 -4.49 -7.19
N GLU A 175 0.71 -4.70 -7.59
CA GLU A 175 -0.17 -5.68 -6.98
C GLU A 175 0.40 -7.11 -7.06
N ALA A 176 1.05 -7.46 -8.16
CA ALA A 176 1.70 -8.78 -8.30
C ALA A 176 2.88 -8.95 -7.34
N GLU A 177 3.67 -7.90 -7.11
CA GLU A 177 4.72 -7.92 -6.09
C GLU A 177 4.13 -8.02 -4.68
N VAL A 178 3.08 -7.26 -4.37
CA VAL A 178 2.35 -7.35 -3.10
C VAL A 178 1.81 -8.77 -2.87
N ARG A 179 1.22 -9.41 -3.89
CA ARG A 179 0.74 -10.81 -3.81
C ARG A 179 1.86 -11.80 -3.51
N LYS A 180 3.10 -11.56 -3.94
CA LYS A 180 4.25 -12.41 -3.58
C LYS A 180 4.59 -12.28 -2.09
N ILE A 181 4.57 -11.07 -1.55
CA ILE A 181 4.81 -10.81 -0.11
C ILE A 181 3.70 -11.48 0.72
N ILE A 182 2.44 -11.24 0.37
CA ILE A 182 1.27 -11.81 1.09
C ILE A 182 1.32 -13.34 1.09
N ARG A 183 1.74 -13.99 0.00
CA ARG A 183 1.91 -15.45 -0.04
C ARG A 183 2.89 -15.95 1.02
N VAL A 184 4.01 -15.24 1.23
CA VAL A 184 4.97 -15.58 2.30
C VAL A 184 4.33 -15.38 3.67
N CYS A 185 3.64 -14.25 3.90
CA CYS A 185 2.93 -14.00 5.17
C CYS A 185 1.90 -15.09 5.49
N LYS A 186 1.09 -15.49 4.51
CA LYS A 186 0.10 -16.58 4.66
C LYS A 186 0.77 -17.93 4.94
N GLY A 187 1.90 -18.23 4.31
CA GLY A 187 2.67 -19.42 4.62
C GLY A 187 3.18 -19.45 6.08
N ILE A 188 3.57 -18.30 6.64
CA ILE A 188 3.92 -18.20 8.07
C ILE A 188 2.69 -18.39 8.95
N LEU A 189 1.55 -17.77 8.62
CA LEU A 189 0.29 -17.97 9.36
C LEU A 189 -0.10 -19.45 9.41
N GLU A 190 -0.04 -20.15 8.27
CA GLU A 190 -0.31 -21.58 8.19
C GLU A 190 0.69 -22.37 9.04
N TYR A 191 1.98 -22.04 8.96
CA TYR A 191 3.01 -22.74 9.75
C TYR A 191 2.89 -22.49 11.27
N LEU A 192 2.40 -21.32 11.69
CA LEU A 192 2.13 -21.02 13.11
C LEU A 192 1.06 -21.95 13.70
N THR A 193 0.11 -22.45 12.89
CA THR A 193 -0.91 -23.40 13.37
C THR A 193 -0.27 -24.72 13.84
N VAL A 194 0.83 -25.14 13.21
CA VAL A 194 1.59 -26.36 13.56
C VAL A 194 2.17 -26.27 14.98
N ALA A 195 2.30 -25.07 15.56
CA ALA A 195 2.80 -24.91 16.93
C ALA A 195 1.95 -25.66 17.97
N GLU A 196 0.66 -25.89 17.70
CA GLU A 196 -0.25 -26.56 18.64
C GLU A 196 0.04 -28.06 18.80
N VAL A 197 0.53 -28.71 17.73
CA VAL A 197 0.81 -30.16 17.68
C VAL A 197 2.26 -30.51 18.03
N VAL A 198 3.11 -29.53 18.35
CA VAL A 198 4.47 -29.77 18.81
C VAL A 198 4.46 -30.22 20.26
N GLU A 199 4.84 -31.47 20.52
CA GLU A 199 4.81 -32.08 21.85
C GLU A 199 6.15 -32.63 22.35
N THR A 200 7.17 -32.70 21.48
CA THR A 200 8.51 -33.20 21.83
C THR A 200 9.60 -32.14 21.62
N MET A 201 10.75 -32.32 22.26
CA MET A 201 11.89 -31.39 22.11
C MET A 201 12.50 -31.48 20.71
N GLU A 202 12.49 -32.66 20.12
CA GLU A 202 12.96 -32.89 18.75
C GLU A 202 12.08 -32.17 17.73
N ASP A 203 10.75 -32.28 17.88
CA ASP A 203 9.79 -31.55 17.04
C ASP A 203 9.94 -30.04 17.21
N LEU A 204 10.19 -29.54 18.42
CA LEU A 204 10.45 -28.12 18.66
C LEU A 204 11.70 -27.61 17.94
N VAL A 205 12.78 -28.40 17.95
CA VAL A 205 14.00 -28.07 17.21
C VAL A 205 13.72 -28.01 15.70
N THR A 206 12.97 -28.99 15.18
CA THR A 206 12.57 -29.04 13.76
C THR A 206 11.66 -27.86 13.40
N TYR A 207 10.68 -27.55 14.25
CA TYR A 207 9.79 -26.40 14.10
C TYR A 207 10.58 -25.09 14.00
N THR A 208 11.55 -24.89 14.90
CA THR A 208 12.40 -23.69 14.92
C THR A 208 13.26 -23.58 13.66
N LYS A 209 13.85 -24.69 13.20
CA LYS A 209 14.68 -24.75 11.98
C LYS A 209 13.89 -24.41 10.72
N ASN A 210 12.62 -24.78 10.66
CA ASN A 210 11.75 -24.53 9.52
C ASN A 210 11.12 -23.13 9.54
N LEU A 211 10.73 -22.64 10.72
CA LEU A 211 10.12 -21.31 10.88
C LEU A 211 11.13 -20.18 10.67
N GLY A 212 12.35 -20.32 11.21
CA GLY A 212 13.39 -19.28 11.19
C GLY A 212 13.64 -18.68 9.79
N PRO A 213 13.96 -19.49 8.76
CA PRO A 213 14.18 -19.00 7.40
C PRO A 213 12.95 -18.29 6.82
N GLY A 214 11.75 -18.80 7.08
CA GLY A 214 10.49 -18.19 6.65
C GLY A 214 10.30 -16.79 7.26
N MET A 215 10.57 -16.65 8.55
CA MET A 215 10.51 -15.38 9.28
C MET A 215 11.54 -14.37 8.76
N THR A 216 12.79 -14.80 8.52
CA THR A 216 13.82 -13.94 7.94
C THR A 216 13.44 -13.47 6.54
N LYS A 217 12.90 -14.37 5.70
CA LYS A 217 12.42 -14.02 4.36
C LYS A 217 11.27 -13.01 4.42
N MET A 218 10.28 -13.23 5.28
CA MET A 218 9.16 -12.30 5.48
C MET A 218 9.64 -10.92 5.91
N ALA A 219 10.52 -10.86 6.92
CA ALA A 219 11.08 -9.61 7.43
C ALA A 219 11.83 -8.82 6.34
N LYS A 220 12.62 -9.51 5.52
CA LYS A 220 13.35 -8.89 4.41
C LYS A 220 12.42 -8.32 3.36
N MET A 221 11.38 -9.08 2.97
CA MET A 221 10.42 -8.63 1.95
C MET A 221 9.62 -7.40 2.42
N ILE A 222 9.25 -7.34 3.70
CA ILE A 222 8.56 -6.20 4.29
C ILE A 222 9.49 -4.98 4.38
N ASP A 223 10.76 -5.17 4.75
CA ASP A 223 11.74 -4.08 4.78
C ASP A 223 11.99 -3.48 3.39
N GLU A 224 12.18 -4.32 2.38
CA GLU A 224 12.30 -3.85 0.99
C GLU A 224 11.04 -3.11 0.53
N ARG A 225 9.85 -3.58 0.93
CA ARG A 225 8.57 -2.95 0.56
C ARG A 225 8.37 -1.59 1.23
N GLN A 226 8.61 -1.45 2.53
CA GLN A 226 8.39 -0.16 3.23
C GLN A 226 9.29 0.95 2.69
N GLN A 227 10.46 0.62 2.15
CA GLN A 227 11.36 1.61 1.54
C GLN A 227 10.81 2.19 0.23
N GLU A 228 9.95 1.47 -0.46
CA GLU A 228 9.32 1.90 -1.71
C GLU A 228 8.01 2.66 -1.48
N LEU A 229 7.40 2.60 -0.29
CA LEU A 229 6.15 3.31 0.01
C LEU A 229 6.38 4.82 0.18
N THR A 230 5.42 5.62 -0.29
CA THR A 230 5.42 7.09 -0.14
C THR A 230 4.72 7.53 1.14
N HIS A 231 3.64 6.87 1.53
CA HIS A 231 2.91 7.15 2.76
C HIS A 231 3.71 6.73 4.00
N GLN A 232 4.20 7.69 4.77
CA GLN A 232 4.99 7.46 5.99
C GLN A 232 4.28 6.57 7.00
N GLU A 233 2.97 6.78 7.19
CA GLU A 233 2.17 6.04 8.16
C GLU A 233 2.12 4.54 7.85
N HIS A 234 1.92 4.15 6.59
CA HIS A 234 1.98 2.74 6.18
C HIS A 234 3.35 2.12 6.49
N ARG A 235 4.44 2.88 6.30
CA ARG A 235 5.80 2.41 6.61
C ARG A 235 5.95 2.13 8.11
N VAL A 236 5.48 3.05 8.94
CA VAL A 236 5.52 2.92 10.41
C VAL A 236 4.71 1.70 10.85
N MET A 237 3.49 1.53 10.34
CA MET A 237 2.65 0.36 10.66
C MET A 237 3.34 -0.96 10.31
N LEU A 238 3.90 -1.08 9.09
CA LEU A 238 4.61 -2.29 8.67
C LEU A 238 5.83 -2.60 9.54
N VAL A 239 6.63 -1.57 9.86
CA VAL A 239 7.83 -1.73 10.69
C VAL A 239 7.46 -2.14 12.11
N ASN A 240 6.46 -1.50 12.71
CA ASN A 240 6.02 -1.78 14.07
C ASN A 240 5.45 -3.20 14.22
N SER A 241 4.54 -3.61 13.32
CA SER A 241 3.99 -4.96 13.34
C SER A 241 5.07 -6.01 13.09
N MET A 242 5.99 -5.77 12.16
CA MET A 242 7.09 -6.71 11.91
C MET A 242 8.06 -6.81 13.09
N ASN A 243 8.34 -5.71 13.80
CA ASN A 243 9.16 -5.73 15.01
C ASN A 243 8.48 -6.52 16.12
N THR A 244 7.18 -6.30 16.34
CA THR A 244 6.40 -7.08 17.32
C THR A 244 6.46 -8.57 17.00
N VAL A 245 6.32 -8.96 15.73
CA VAL A 245 6.45 -10.36 15.29
C VAL A 245 7.86 -10.92 15.56
N LYS A 246 8.93 -10.14 15.36
CA LYS A 246 10.31 -10.54 15.68
C LYS A 246 10.51 -10.74 17.18
N ASP A 247 9.96 -9.85 18.00
CA ASP A 247 10.09 -9.91 19.46
C ASP A 247 9.29 -11.06 20.07
N LEU A 248 8.16 -11.43 19.45
CA LEU A 248 7.34 -12.56 19.87
C LEU A 248 7.90 -13.92 19.45
N LEU A 249 8.76 -13.99 18.43
CA LEU A 249 9.39 -15.24 17.99
C LEU A 249 10.15 -15.96 19.13
N PRO A 250 11.11 -15.35 19.84
CA PRO A 250 11.78 -16.01 20.97
C PRO A 250 10.81 -16.33 22.12
N VAL A 251 9.78 -15.52 22.33
CA VAL A 251 8.73 -15.79 23.35
C VAL A 251 7.96 -17.05 22.99
N LEU A 252 7.61 -17.25 21.71
CA LEU A 252 6.92 -18.45 21.23
C LEU A 252 7.79 -19.69 21.45
N ILE A 253 9.07 -19.64 21.06
CA ILE A 253 10.00 -20.76 21.26
C ILE A 253 10.14 -21.10 22.75
N SER A 254 10.23 -20.08 23.62
CA SER A 254 10.27 -20.27 25.07
C SER A 254 8.98 -20.91 25.60
N ALA A 255 7.81 -20.41 25.20
CA ALA A 255 6.51 -20.94 25.61
C ALA A 255 6.33 -22.41 25.18
N MET A 256 6.73 -22.76 23.95
CA MET A 256 6.71 -24.14 23.45
C MET A 256 7.68 -25.03 24.24
N LYS A 257 8.90 -24.55 24.53
CA LYS A 257 9.88 -25.29 25.33
C LYS A 257 9.36 -25.59 26.74
N ILE A 258 8.73 -24.60 27.38
CA ILE A 258 8.10 -24.78 28.70
C ILE A 258 6.99 -25.82 28.61
N PHE A 259 6.11 -25.73 27.61
CA PHE A 259 5.03 -26.70 27.37
C PHE A 259 5.53 -28.14 27.22
N VAL A 260 6.53 -28.36 26.36
CA VAL A 260 7.12 -29.71 26.16
C VAL A 260 7.72 -30.24 27.47
N THR A 261 8.41 -29.37 28.22
CA THR A 261 9.06 -29.75 29.48
C THR A 261 8.03 -30.10 30.57
N THR A 262 6.99 -29.28 30.74
CA THR A 262 5.94 -29.54 31.74
C THR A 262 5.09 -30.75 31.40
N LYS A 263 4.82 -30.98 30.10
CA LYS A 263 4.11 -32.17 29.62
C LYS A 263 4.87 -33.45 29.95
N ASN A 264 6.17 -33.49 29.66
CA ASN A 264 7.00 -34.67 29.92
C ASN A 264 7.14 -35.01 31.41
N SER A 265 7.16 -33.99 32.28
CA SER A 265 7.26 -34.18 33.72
C SER A 265 5.92 -34.44 34.41
N GLN A 266 4.79 -34.45 33.69
CA GLN A 266 3.42 -34.51 34.23
C GLN A 266 3.17 -33.49 35.37
N ASN A 267 3.77 -32.30 35.25
CA ASN A 267 3.69 -31.28 36.30
C ASN A 267 2.35 -30.53 36.28
N GLN A 268 1.94 -30.04 37.45
CA GLN A 268 0.88 -29.04 37.54
C GLN A 268 1.33 -27.76 36.79
N GLY A 269 0.53 -27.29 35.82
CA GLY A 269 0.86 -26.09 35.02
C GLY A 269 0.90 -26.28 33.49
N ILE A 270 0.55 -27.47 32.98
CA ILE A 270 0.44 -27.72 31.52
C ILE A 270 -0.58 -26.75 30.87
N GLU A 271 -1.70 -26.49 31.54
CA GLU A 271 -2.74 -25.60 31.02
C GLU A 271 -2.23 -24.17 30.83
N GLU A 272 -1.46 -23.65 31.78
CA GLU A 272 -0.89 -22.30 31.71
C GLU A 272 0.17 -22.19 30.61
N ALA A 273 1.01 -23.22 30.46
CA ALA A 273 1.97 -23.29 29.36
C ALA A 273 1.27 -23.31 27.99
N LEU A 274 0.16 -24.03 27.88
CA LEU A 274 -0.66 -24.08 26.66
C LEU A 274 -1.30 -22.72 26.36
N LYS A 275 -1.89 -22.06 27.37
CA LYS A 275 -2.43 -20.69 27.24
C LYS A 275 -1.38 -19.69 26.77
N ASN A 276 -0.17 -19.72 27.34
CA ASN A 276 0.93 -18.83 26.96
C ASN A 276 1.40 -19.07 25.52
N ARG A 277 1.52 -20.34 25.10
CA ARG A 277 1.82 -20.71 23.70
C ARG A 277 0.74 -20.16 22.77
N LYS A 278 -0.53 -20.42 23.07
CA LYS A 278 -1.67 -19.99 22.25
C LYS A 278 -1.75 -18.46 22.14
N PHE A 279 -1.64 -17.75 23.26
CA PHE A 279 -1.63 -16.29 23.29
C PHE A 279 -0.56 -15.71 22.37
N THR A 280 0.65 -16.27 22.41
CA THR A 280 1.76 -15.81 21.58
C THR A 280 1.49 -16.04 20.10
N VAL A 281 0.98 -17.23 19.72
CA VAL A 281 0.58 -17.55 18.34
C VAL A 281 -0.53 -16.63 17.84
N ASP A 282 -1.57 -16.41 18.66
CA ASP A 282 -2.73 -15.58 18.29
C ASP A 282 -2.30 -14.11 18.10
N LYS A 283 -1.41 -13.60 18.98
CA LYS A 283 -0.86 -12.24 18.86
C LYS A 283 0.03 -12.10 17.62
N MET A 284 0.93 -13.04 17.37
CA MET A 284 1.75 -13.03 16.14
C MET A 284 0.88 -13.08 14.88
N SER A 285 -0.16 -13.92 14.89
CA SER A 285 -1.08 -14.03 13.75
C SER A 285 -1.85 -12.73 13.51
N THR A 286 -2.23 -12.03 14.57
CA THR A 286 -2.88 -10.72 14.48
C THR A 286 -1.98 -9.69 13.79
N GLU A 287 -0.72 -9.59 14.21
CA GLU A 287 0.26 -8.68 13.59
C GLU A 287 0.56 -9.04 12.13
N ILE A 288 0.65 -10.33 11.79
CA ILE A 288 0.85 -10.75 10.39
C ILE A 288 -0.37 -10.42 9.53
N ASN A 289 -1.60 -10.53 10.07
CA ASN A 289 -2.80 -10.10 9.35
C ASN A 289 -2.84 -8.58 9.18
N GLU A 290 -2.37 -7.79 10.16
CA GLU A 290 -2.25 -6.34 10.01
C GLU A 290 -1.22 -5.97 8.93
N ILE A 291 -0.08 -6.67 8.87
CA ILE A 291 0.88 -6.53 7.77
C ILE A 291 0.21 -6.79 6.41
N ILE A 292 -0.52 -7.90 6.26
CA ILE A 292 -1.22 -8.24 5.02
C ILE A 292 -2.19 -7.11 4.63
N ARG A 293 -2.96 -6.60 5.61
CA ARG A 293 -3.90 -5.50 5.39
C ARG A 293 -3.20 -4.24 4.89
N VAL A 294 -2.14 -3.81 5.57
CA VAL A 294 -1.40 -2.57 5.23
C VAL A 294 -0.71 -2.68 3.87
N LEU A 295 -0.19 -3.86 3.51
CA LEU A 295 0.45 -4.09 2.20
C LEU A 295 -0.49 -3.83 1.01
N GLN A 296 -1.81 -3.93 1.22
CA GLN A 296 -2.83 -3.73 0.18
C GLN A 296 -3.38 -2.30 0.12
N LEU A 297 -2.93 -1.40 1.01
CA LEU A 297 -3.38 -0.01 1.00
C LEU A 297 -2.67 0.78 -0.10
N THR A 298 -3.46 1.39 -0.97
CA THR A 298 -3.00 2.27 -2.07
C THR A 298 -3.27 3.75 -1.79
N SER A 299 -3.98 4.06 -0.71
CA SER A 299 -4.29 5.43 -0.28
C SER A 299 -4.20 5.53 1.23
N TRP A 300 -3.93 6.74 1.71
CA TRP A 300 -4.04 7.08 3.13
C TRP A 300 -5.29 7.92 3.34
N ASP A 301 -6.13 7.47 4.28
CA ASP A 301 -7.32 8.18 4.73
C ASP A 301 -7.14 8.43 6.23
N GLU A 302 -6.84 9.69 6.58
CA GLU A 302 -6.60 10.12 7.96
C GLU A 302 -7.82 9.85 8.86
N ASP A 303 -9.03 10.07 8.32
CA ASP A 303 -10.27 9.95 9.09
C ASP A 303 -10.61 8.48 9.36
N ALA A 304 -10.39 7.60 8.37
CA ALA A 304 -10.61 6.17 8.54
C ALA A 304 -9.63 5.52 9.53
N TRP A 305 -8.39 6.01 9.59
CA TRP A 305 -7.40 5.50 10.53
C TRP A 305 -7.64 5.99 11.96
N ALA A 306 -7.98 7.28 12.13
CA ALA A 306 -8.36 7.84 13.43
C ALA A 306 -9.50 7.01 14.05
N SER A 307 -10.57 6.76 13.27
CA SER A 307 -11.69 5.94 13.72
C SER A 307 -11.30 4.52 14.17
N LYS A 308 -10.34 3.87 13.51
CA LYS A 308 -9.85 2.53 13.92
C LYS A 308 -9.08 2.60 15.24
N LYS A 309 -8.20 3.59 15.39
CA LYS A 309 -7.42 3.80 16.61
C LYS A 309 -8.34 4.10 17.80
N ASP A 310 -9.33 4.95 17.58
CA ASP A 310 -10.30 5.33 18.61
C ASP A 310 -11.16 4.10 18.98
N THR A 311 -11.59 3.30 18.00
CA THR A 311 -12.29 2.03 18.25
C THR A 311 -11.47 1.06 19.11
N GLU A 312 -10.16 0.94 18.88
CA GLU A 312 -9.28 0.09 19.70
C GLU A 312 -9.08 0.66 21.10
N ALA A 313 -8.93 1.98 21.24
CA ALA A 313 -8.85 2.67 22.52
C ALA A 313 -10.13 2.47 23.34
N MET A 314 -11.31 2.63 22.72
CA MET A 314 -12.61 2.39 23.33
C MET A 314 -12.76 0.94 23.80
N LYS A 315 -12.35 -0.06 22.98
CA LYS A 315 -12.38 -1.48 23.39
C LYS A 315 -11.49 -1.76 24.60
N ARG A 316 -10.31 -1.13 24.66
CA ARG A 316 -9.39 -1.27 25.78
C ARG A 316 -9.98 -0.65 27.05
N ALA A 317 -10.52 0.56 26.95
CA ALA A 317 -11.17 1.24 28.06
C ALA A 317 -12.36 0.41 28.58
N LEU A 318 -13.20 -0.13 27.68
CA LEU A 318 -14.32 -1.00 28.05
C LEU A 318 -13.85 -2.25 28.82
N ALA A 319 -12.82 -2.95 28.33
CA ALA A 319 -12.29 -4.12 29.02
C ALA A 319 -11.74 -3.78 30.42
N LEU A 320 -11.12 -2.61 30.59
CA LEU A 320 -10.62 -2.15 31.88
C LEU A 320 -11.79 -1.84 32.83
N ILE A 321 -12.80 -1.11 32.35
CA ILE A 321 -14.02 -0.80 33.10
C ILE A 321 -14.68 -2.10 33.58
N ASP A 322 -14.88 -3.08 32.69
CA ASP A 322 -15.48 -4.37 33.03
C ASP A 322 -14.69 -5.12 34.10
N SER A 323 -13.35 -5.11 34.01
CA SER A 323 -12.48 -5.79 34.99
C SER A 323 -12.58 -5.18 36.40
N LYS A 324 -12.87 -3.87 36.50
CA LYS A 324 -12.95 -3.12 37.76
C LYS A 324 -14.37 -3.03 38.32
N MET A 325 -15.37 -3.29 37.50
CA MET A 325 -16.79 -3.08 37.82
C MET A 325 -17.25 -3.81 39.08
N ASN A 326 -16.84 -5.07 39.27
CA ASN A 326 -17.26 -5.86 40.44
C ASN A 326 -16.62 -5.35 41.73
N GLN A 327 -15.37 -4.91 41.68
CA GLN A 327 -14.65 -4.36 42.83
C GLN A 327 -15.27 -3.03 43.28
N ALA A 328 -15.58 -2.15 42.32
CA ALA A 328 -16.28 -0.90 42.57
C ALA A 328 -17.68 -1.11 43.18
N LYS A 329 -18.47 -2.05 42.63
CA LYS A 329 -19.78 -2.42 43.16
C LYS A 329 -19.70 -3.00 44.58
N GLY A 330 -18.65 -3.77 44.88
CA GLY A 330 -18.42 -4.33 46.21
C GLY A 330 -18.23 -3.24 47.26
N TRP A 331 -17.40 -2.23 46.96
CA TRP A 331 -17.14 -1.11 47.86
C TRP A 331 -18.39 -0.26 48.12
N LEU A 332 -19.19 0.04 47.10
CA LEU A 332 -20.46 0.79 47.26
C LEU A 332 -21.51 0.03 48.09
N ARG A 333 -21.43 -1.30 48.16
CA ARG A 333 -22.37 -2.14 48.93
C ARG A 333 -22.00 -2.28 50.39
N ASP A 334 -20.76 -1.97 50.78
CA ASP A 334 -20.28 -2.08 52.15
C ASP A 334 -20.26 -0.69 52.81
N PRO A 335 -21.19 -0.40 53.74
CA PRO A 335 -21.25 0.88 54.44
C PRO A 335 -20.03 1.17 55.33
N THR A 336 -19.21 0.16 55.61
CA THR A 336 -18.02 0.24 56.46
C THR A 336 -16.72 0.29 55.67
N ALA A 337 -16.78 0.24 54.34
CA ALA A 337 -15.59 0.22 53.50
C ALA A 337 -14.77 1.52 53.66
N PRO A 338 -13.46 1.42 53.89
CA PRO A 338 -12.61 2.59 54.11
C PRO A 338 -12.41 3.39 52.81
N ALA A 339 -12.37 4.72 52.96
CA ALA A 339 -11.95 5.62 51.90
C ALA A 339 -10.47 5.41 51.55
N GLY A 340 -10.15 5.43 50.26
CA GLY A 340 -8.81 5.20 49.71
C GLY A 340 -8.49 3.73 49.38
N ASP A 341 -9.37 2.80 49.75
CA ASP A 341 -9.19 1.37 49.46
C ASP A 341 -9.30 1.06 47.96
N ALA A 342 -8.86 -0.15 47.57
CA ALA A 342 -8.84 -0.61 46.19
C ALA A 342 -10.22 -0.54 45.51
N GLY A 343 -11.30 -0.60 46.29
CA GLY A 343 -12.68 -0.36 45.84
C GLY A 343 -12.98 1.07 45.38
N GLU A 344 -12.54 2.08 46.13
CA GLU A 344 -12.68 3.49 45.72
C GLU A 344 -11.78 3.79 44.51
N GLN A 345 -10.56 3.24 44.51
CA GLN A 345 -9.64 3.37 43.38
C GLN A 345 -10.22 2.77 42.10
N ALA A 346 -10.93 1.63 42.20
CA ALA A 346 -11.63 1.03 41.06
C ALA A 346 -12.73 1.95 40.50
N ILE A 347 -13.48 2.67 41.35
CA ILE A 347 -14.48 3.65 40.90
C ILE A 347 -13.81 4.80 40.15
N ARG A 348 -12.71 5.34 40.69
CA ARG A 348 -11.96 6.44 40.05
C ARG A 348 -11.41 6.02 38.68
N GLN A 349 -10.82 4.83 38.59
CA GLN A 349 -10.33 4.29 37.32
C GLN A 349 -11.46 4.09 36.30
N ILE A 350 -12.63 3.60 36.71
CA ILE A 350 -13.79 3.48 35.80
C ILE A 350 -14.21 4.85 35.26
N LEU A 351 -14.30 5.87 36.12
CA LEU A 351 -14.69 7.22 35.72
C LEU A 351 -13.65 7.89 34.82
N GLU A 352 -12.37 7.69 35.10
CA GLU A 352 -11.26 8.16 34.29
C GLU A 352 -11.30 7.54 32.89
N GLU A 353 -11.42 6.22 32.78
CA GLU A 353 -11.52 5.54 31.48
C GLU A 353 -12.80 5.93 30.72
N ALA A 354 -13.92 6.12 31.42
CA ALA A 354 -15.14 6.63 30.80
C ALA A 354 -14.98 8.06 30.28
N GLY A 355 -14.21 8.90 31.00
CA GLY A 355 -13.83 10.24 30.56
C GLY A 355 -12.96 10.21 29.31
N ASN A 356 -11.91 9.38 29.32
CA ASN A 356 -11.03 9.18 28.16
C ASN A 356 -11.82 8.75 26.91
N VAL A 357 -12.84 7.89 27.06
CA VAL A 357 -13.72 7.49 25.95
C VAL A 357 -14.61 8.64 25.47
N GLY A 358 -15.02 9.56 26.34
CA GLY A 358 -15.82 10.74 25.95
C GLY A 358 -15.01 11.82 25.23
N GLU A 359 -13.68 11.77 25.28
CA GLU A 359 -12.76 12.69 24.59
C GLU A 359 -12.34 12.20 23.18
N LEU A 360 -12.58 10.92 22.87
CA LEU A 360 -12.43 10.31 21.54
C LEU A 360 -13.68 10.60 20.70
#